data_AF-A0A849QYT9-F1
#
_entry.id   AF-A0A849QYT9-F1
#
_cell.length_a   1.000
_cell.length_b   1.000
_cell.length_c   1.000
_cell.angle_alpha   90.00
_cell.angle_beta   90.00
_cell.angle_gamma   90.00
#
_symmetry.space_group_name_H-M   'P 1'
#
loop_
_entity.id
_entity.type
_entity.pdbx_description
1 polymer ?
#
loop_
_entity_poly.entity_id
_entity_poly.type
_entity_poly.pdbx_seq_one_letter_code
_entity_poly.pdbx_strand_id
1 'polypeptide(L)' 'MQGKAGKATCPSCSMSFPRLGEFVDNITYISVHAFMDEYTFDIKRAQKCCITEILPNGQMIPFCVYNARKGKKARKYGF' A
#
# COMPACT_ATOMS: atom_id res chain seq x y z
N MET A 1 -2.65 23.92 8.78
CA MET A 1 -3.35 24.82 7.85
C MET A 1 -4.83 24.57 7.98
N GLN A 2 -5.53 25.57 8.51
CA GLN A 2 -6.97 25.75 8.73
C GLN A 2 -7.90 24.62 8.23
N GLY A 3 -8.38 23.80 9.17
CA GLY A 3 -9.54 22.92 8.97
C GLY A 3 -10.79 23.76 8.72
N LYS A 4 -11.30 23.74 7.49
CA LYS A 4 -12.62 24.26 7.17
C LYS A 4 -13.62 23.12 7.33
N ALA A 5 -14.61 23.32 8.19
CA ALA A 5 -15.84 22.51 8.25
C ALA A 5 -16.57 22.61 6.90
N GLY A 6 -16.08 21.86 5.91
CA GLY A 6 -16.63 21.82 4.56
C GLY A 6 -17.62 20.67 4.46
N LYS A 7 -18.82 20.95 3.94
CA LYS A 7 -19.74 19.90 3.46
C LYS A 7 -18.97 19.04 2.47
N ALA A 8 -18.71 17.78 2.80
CA ALA A 8 -18.07 16.87 1.87
C ALA A 8 -19.14 16.23 0.99
N THR A 9 -18.93 16.19 -0.32
CA THR A 9 -19.86 15.55 -1.26
C THR A 9 -19.23 14.29 -1.83
N CYS A 10 -20.00 13.20 -1.92
CA CYS A 10 -19.53 11.98 -2.58
C CYS A 10 -19.32 12.26 -4.09
N PRO A 11 -18.12 12.09 -4.67
CA PRO A 11 -17.92 12.27 -6.10
C PRO A 11 -18.64 11.22 -6.96
N SER A 12 -19.06 10.08 -6.37
CA SER A 12 -19.76 9.02 -7.10
C SER A 12 -21.27 9.19 -7.14
N CYS A 13 -21.90 9.74 -6.10
CA CYS A 13 -23.37 9.80 -5.99
C CYS A 13 -23.91 11.20 -5.62
N SER A 14 -23.04 12.20 -5.51
CA SER A 14 -23.37 13.60 -5.17
C SER A 14 -24.13 13.79 -3.85
N MET A 15 -24.17 12.78 -2.97
CA MET A 15 -24.72 12.93 -1.63
C MET A 15 -23.87 13.88 -0.78
N SER A 16 -24.52 14.76 -0.03
CA SER A 16 -23.87 15.69 0.89
C SER A 16 -23.70 15.09 2.29
N PHE A 17 -22.49 15.15 2.82
CA PHE A 17 -22.14 14.78 4.19
C PHE A 17 -21.82 16.06 4.98
N PRO A 18 -22.81 16.68 5.63
CA PRO A 18 -22.65 17.99 6.25
C PRO A 18 -21.69 17.99 7.44
N ARG A 19 -21.49 16.85 8.12
CA ARG A 19 -20.63 16.71 9.31
C ARG A 19 -19.31 16.00 9.06
N LEU A 20 -18.99 15.58 7.83
CA LEU A 20 -17.77 14.82 7.54
C LEU A 20 -16.50 15.56 8.02
N GLY A 21 -16.45 16.87 7.82
CA GLY A 21 -15.34 17.70 8.29
C GLY A 21 -15.16 17.75 9.81
N GLU A 22 -16.18 17.45 10.62
CA GLU A 22 -16.10 17.50 12.09
C GLU A 22 -15.32 16.31 12.68
N PHE A 23 -15.27 15.18 11.95
CA PHE A 23 -14.68 13.94 12.48
C PHE A 23 -13.48 13.44 11.66
N VAL A 24 -13.21 13.98 10.47
CA VAL A 24 -12.02 13.63 9.68
C VAL A 24 -10.72 13.83 10.46
N ASP A 25 -10.63 14.89 11.27
CA ASP A 25 -9.45 15.18 12.10
C ASP A 25 -9.28 14.19 13.28
N ASN A 26 -10.32 13.41 13.61
CA ASN A 26 -10.35 12.45 14.72
C ASN A 26 -10.43 10.98 14.25
N ILE A 27 -10.31 10.72 12.94
CA ILE A 27 -10.29 9.34 12.40
C ILE A 27 -8.85 8.84 12.29
N THR A 28 -8.56 7.70 12.89
CA THR A 28 -7.36 6.91 12.60
C THR A 28 -7.69 5.85 11.56
N TYR A 29 -7.09 5.95 10.37
CA TYR A 29 -7.24 4.92 9.32
C TYR A 29 -6.22 3.79 9.51
N ILE A 30 -6.70 2.55 9.57
CA ILE A 30 -5.86 1.35 9.61
C ILE A 30 -6.12 0.55 8.34
N SER A 31 -5.12 0.46 7.46
CA SER A 31 -5.15 -0.44 6.30
C SER A 31 -4.45 -1.76 6.63
N VAL A 32 -5.08 -2.88 6.29
CA VAL A 32 -4.47 -4.21 6.37
C VAL A 32 -4.32 -4.76 4.95
N HIS A 33 -3.14 -5.26 4.62
CA HIS A 33 -2.88 -5.92 3.34
C HIS A 33 -2.30 -7.31 3.57
N ALA A 34 -2.83 -8.31 2.87
CA ALA A 34 -2.33 -9.67 2.96
C ALA A 34 -1.06 -9.83 2.10
N PHE A 35 0.12 -9.89 2.72
CA PHE A 35 1.35 -10.20 2.00
C PHE A 35 1.36 -11.67 1.53
N MET A 36 1.96 -11.93 0.37
CA MET A 36 2.13 -13.27 -0.18
C MET A 36 3.33 -13.96 0.48
N ASP A 37 3.19 -15.26 0.71
CA ASP A 37 4.25 -16.17 1.15
C ASP A 37 4.69 -17.11 0.01
N GLU A 38 5.56 -18.08 0.33
CA GLU A 38 6.11 -19.03 -0.63
C GLU A 38 5.06 -19.98 -1.25
N TYR A 39 3.95 -20.24 -0.56
CA TYR A 39 2.90 -21.18 -0.99
C TYR A 39 1.72 -20.48 -1.67
N THR A 40 1.57 -19.18 -1.44
CA THR A 40 0.45 -18.33 -1.92
C THR A 40 0.87 -17.29 -2.95
N PHE A 41 2.08 -17.42 -3.48
CA PHE A 41 2.68 -16.42 -4.37
C PHE A 41 1.99 -16.35 -5.75
N ASP A 42 1.48 -15.17 -6.12
CA ASP A 42 0.93 -14.88 -7.44
C ASP A 42 1.77 -13.80 -8.18
N ILE A 43 2.33 -14.20 -9.33
CA ILE A 43 3.15 -13.35 -10.18
C ILE A 43 2.37 -12.16 -10.76
N LYS A 44 1.11 -12.35 -11.18
CA LYS A 44 0.29 -11.27 -11.76
C LYS A 44 0.00 -10.21 -10.72
N ARG A 45 -0.22 -10.63 -9.48
CA ARG A 45 -0.38 -9.71 -8.34
C ARG A 45 0.94 -9.01 -8.01
N ALA A 46 2.07 -9.72 -8.02
CA ALA A 46 3.39 -9.13 -7.78
C ALA A 46 3.74 -8.02 -8.78
N GLN A 47 3.41 -8.19 -10.06
CA GLN A 47 3.66 -7.20 -11.12
C GLN A 47 2.90 -5.88 -10.92
N LYS A 48 1.81 -5.88 -10.14
CA LYS A 48 0.98 -4.71 -9.86
C LYS A 48 1.15 -4.19 -8.43
N CYS A 49 2.07 -4.75 -7.66
CA CYS A 49 2.24 -4.41 -6.25
C CYS A 49 2.92 -3.04 -6.10
N CYS A 50 2.34 -2.17 -5.27
CA CYS A 50 2.88 -0.84 -4.96
C CYS A 50 3.83 -0.83 -3.75
N ILE A 51 3.93 -1.93 -3.01
CA ILE A 51 4.82 -2.06 -1.84
C ILE A 51 6.14 -2.65 -2.33
N THR A 52 7.17 -1.80 -2.40
CA THR A 52 8.46 -2.14 -3.00
C THR A 52 9.61 -1.83 -2.06
N GLU A 53 10.66 -2.65 -2.16
CA GLU A 53 11.95 -2.45 -1.53
C GLU A 53 12.94 -1.93 -2.57
N ILE A 54 13.78 -0.97 -2.16
CA ILE A 54 14.83 -0.41 -3.01
C ILE A 54 16.14 -1.14 -2.68
N LEU A 55 16.68 -1.81 -3.69
CA LEU A 55 17.98 -2.47 -3.58
C LEU A 55 19.13 -1.45 -3.56
N PRO A 56 20.32 -1.82 -3.04
CA PRO A 56 21.49 -0.94 -3.04
C PRO A 56 21.94 -0.47 -4.43
N ASN A 57 21.58 -1.20 -5.49
CA ASN A 57 21.83 -0.84 -6.89
C ASN A 57 20.77 0.12 -7.48
N GLY A 58 19.79 0.54 -6.67
CA GLY A 58 18.70 1.45 -7.07
C GLY A 58 17.50 0.76 -7.74
N GLN A 59 17.49 -0.56 -7.88
CA GLN A 59 16.36 -1.28 -8.45
C GLN A 59 15.21 -1.40 -7.43
N MET A 60 13.98 -1.17 -7.88
CA MET A 60 12.77 -1.38 -7.09
C MET A 60 12.22 -2.78 -7.34
N ILE A 61 12.00 -3.55 -6.27
CA ILE A 61 11.44 -4.91 -6.33
C ILE A 61 10.25 -5.00 -5.38
N PRO A 62 9.14 -5.66 -5.75
CA PRO A 62 8.02 -5.87 -4.82
C PRO A 62 8.45 -6.58 -3.52
N PHE A 63 7.94 -6.13 -2.38
CA PHE A 63 8.31 -6.65 -1.06
C PHE A 63 8.15 -8.17 -0.93
N CYS A 64 7.03 -8.71 -1.42
CA CYS A 64 6.79 -10.16 -1.42
C CYS A 64 7.79 -10.91 -2.29
N VAL A 65 8.26 -10.33 -3.41
CA VAL A 65 9.29 -10.93 -4.26
C VAL A 65 10.62 -10.96 -3.52
N TYR A 66 10.97 -9.86 -2.84
CA TYR A 66 12.19 -9.77 -2.04
C TYR A 66 12.22 -10.81 -0.90
N ASN A 67 11.09 -10.99 -0.21
CA ASN A 67 11.01 -11.90 0.95
C ASN A 67 10.81 -13.38 0.58
N ALA A 68 9.94 -13.69 -0.40
CA ALA A 68 9.70 -15.07 -0.81
C ALA A 68 10.90 -15.67 -1.54
N ARG A 69 11.79 -14.85 -2.11
CA ARG A 69 13.01 -15.30 -2.79
C ARG A 69 14.19 -15.45 -1.82
N LYS A 70 14.00 -15.88 -0.58
CA LYS A 70 15.12 -16.22 0.34
C LYS A 70 15.61 -17.67 0.19
N GLY A 71 15.79 -18.13 -1.05
CA GLY A 71 16.68 -19.26 -1.34
C GLY A 71 18.15 -18.83 -1.23
N LYS A 72 19.03 -19.68 -0.68
CA LYS A 72 20.46 -19.41 -0.36
C LYS A 72 21.32 -18.72 -1.45
N LYS A 73 20.85 -18.65 -2.70
CA LYS A 73 21.56 -18.01 -3.84
C LYS A 73 21.21 -16.53 -4.07
N ALA A 74 20.14 -16.02 -3.46
CA ALA A 74 19.68 -14.65 -3.65
C ALA A 74 20.70 -13.59 -3.22
N ARG A 75 21.29 -13.82 -2.03
CA ARG A 75 22.28 -12.97 -1.37
C ARG A 75 23.61 -12.82 -2.13
N LYS A 76 23.92 -13.74 -3.06
CA LYS A 76 25.19 -13.73 -3.80
C LYS A 76 25.17 -12.76 -5.00
N TYR A 77 23.99 -12.37 -5.49
CA TYR A 77 23.84 -11.59 -6.72
C TYR A 77 23.13 -10.25 -6.52
N GLY A 78 22.99 -9.77 -5.29
CA GLY A 78 22.41 -8.45 -5.03
C GLY A 78 20.93 -8.33 -5.41
N PHE A 79 20.12 -9.37 -5.14
CA PHE A 79 18.68 -9.20 -4.96
C PHE A 79 18.20 -9.78 -3.64
#